data_AF-A0A0E3PS60-F1
#
_entry.id   AF-A0A0E3PS60-F1
#
_cell.length_a   1.000
_cell.length_b   1.000
_cell.length_c   1.000
_cell.angle_alpha   90.00
_cell.angle_beta   90.00
_cell.angle_gamma   90.00
#
_symmetry.space_group_name_H-M   'P 1'
#
loop_
_entity.id
_entity.type
_entity.pdbx_description
1 polymer ?
#
loop_
_entity_poly.entity_id
_entity_poly.type
_entity_poly.pdbx_seq_one_letter_code
_entity_poly.pdbx_strand_id
1 'polypeptide(L)'
;MEEVLRVIGEYVNNELKKGIEVDKLEDEHFGNCRGYDQLNESGKYKVKAVVAKYIKQVNKDNSNDRKKEIENTVEEALEEFKKDSIEKVSLTDNESRFMKNKKGVFELAYNSQITVDHKQGIIVANDICQDRTDTYQLKPQIELVEENCGLLKEGTKVCADSGYYSGNNIHYLNDKKLDPYIPEQKEVAKQKSEKVEDNRFDTSNFEYDEENDEFICPENKRLKFLYEGYEKERKRKYRLYKGTECKRCEFRKNCTKRKDEIRHLKIAEFSKERKQLADKMETEEAKKIYGQRKQVVEPVIGNYKENLGFREFLTRGSKSVRNEFNLVCTAANLRKIWIYSNKNEIIGRENGNKWNFSL
;
A
#
# COMPACT_ATOMS: atom_id res chain seq x y z
N MET A 1 -27.68 -13.38 -26.93
CA MET A 1 -28.30 -13.93 -25.69
C MET A 1 -27.82 -15.35 -25.42
N GLU A 2 -27.97 -16.31 -26.35
CA GLU A 2 -27.37 -17.64 -26.21
C GLU A 2 -25.85 -17.60 -26.09
N GLU A 3 -25.18 -16.74 -26.87
CA GLU A 3 -23.73 -16.60 -26.82
C GLU A 3 -23.21 -16.02 -25.50
N VAL A 4 -23.94 -15.07 -24.89
CA VAL A 4 -23.61 -14.47 -23.58
C VAL A 4 -23.85 -15.46 -22.44
N LEU A 5 -24.96 -16.21 -22.48
CA LEU A 5 -25.24 -17.29 -21.54
C LEU A 5 -24.23 -18.44 -21.70
N ARG A 6 -23.77 -18.70 -22.92
CA ARG A 6 -22.69 -19.66 -23.21
C ARG A 6 -21.37 -19.21 -22.62
N VAL A 7 -20.99 -17.93 -22.77
CA VAL A 7 -19.74 -17.38 -22.21
C VAL A 7 -19.76 -17.39 -20.67
N ILE A 8 -20.87 -17.00 -20.04
CA ILE A 8 -21.03 -17.06 -18.58
C ILE A 8 -21.02 -18.52 -18.10
N GLY A 9 -21.71 -19.42 -18.83
CA GLY A 9 -21.73 -20.85 -18.54
C GLY A 9 -20.36 -21.52 -18.68
N GLU A 10 -19.61 -21.16 -19.73
CA GLU A 10 -18.24 -21.62 -19.97
C GLU A 10 -17.30 -21.09 -18.88
N TYR A 11 -17.41 -19.83 -18.48
CA TYR A 11 -16.62 -19.25 -17.38
C TYR A 11 -16.87 -19.98 -16.06
N VAL A 12 -18.14 -20.19 -15.68
CA VAL A 12 -18.50 -20.92 -14.46
C VAL A 12 -18.01 -22.36 -14.51
N ASN A 13 -18.14 -23.03 -15.65
CA ASN A 13 -17.66 -24.40 -15.82
C ASN A 13 -16.12 -24.49 -15.78
N ASN A 14 -15.40 -23.49 -16.30
CA ASN A 14 -13.94 -23.45 -16.27
C ASN A 14 -13.42 -23.20 -14.85
N GLU A 15 -14.05 -22.31 -14.08
CA GLU A 15 -13.71 -22.07 -12.68
C GLU A 15 -14.03 -23.26 -11.78
N LEU A 16 -15.14 -23.98 -12.04
CA LEU A 16 -15.43 -25.25 -11.37
C LEU A 16 -14.39 -26.33 -11.69
N LYS A 17 -13.97 -26.45 -12.96
CA LYS A 17 -12.92 -27.40 -13.36
C LYS A 17 -11.58 -27.08 -12.70
N LYS A 18 -11.16 -25.80 -12.69
CA LYS A 18 -9.94 -25.35 -12.02
C LYS A 18 -10.00 -25.60 -10.51
N GLY A 19 -11.15 -25.33 -9.87
CA GLY A 19 -11.35 -25.64 -8.45
C GLY A 19 -11.20 -27.13 -8.14
N ILE A 20 -11.77 -28.01 -8.99
CA ILE A 20 -11.64 -29.47 -8.86
C ILE A 20 -10.19 -29.94 -9.12
N GLU A 21 -9.47 -29.29 -10.03
CA GLU A 21 -8.09 -29.64 -10.38
C GLU A 21 -7.11 -29.17 -9.30
N VAL A 22 -7.35 -27.99 -8.71
CA VAL A 22 -6.62 -27.49 -7.53
C VAL A 22 -6.93 -28.37 -6.31
N ASP A 23 -8.18 -28.74 -6.05
CA ASP A 23 -8.54 -29.68 -4.97
C ASP A 23 -7.83 -31.03 -5.14
N LYS A 24 -7.75 -31.56 -6.38
CA LYS A 24 -7.01 -32.81 -6.67
C LYS A 24 -5.50 -32.69 -6.46
N LEU A 25 -4.90 -31.58 -6.87
CA LEU A 25 -3.48 -31.30 -6.65
C LEU A 25 -3.17 -31.07 -5.17
N GLU A 26 -4.07 -30.43 -4.43
CA GLU A 26 -3.97 -30.26 -2.99
C GLU A 26 -4.15 -31.58 -2.24
N ASP A 27 -5.06 -32.45 -2.67
CA ASP A 27 -5.26 -33.80 -2.12
C ASP A 27 -4.05 -34.73 -2.40
N GLU A 28 -3.41 -34.60 -3.57
CA GLU A 28 -2.18 -35.33 -3.90
C GLU A 28 -0.96 -34.84 -3.09
N HIS A 29 -0.90 -33.55 -2.75
CA HIS A 29 0.26 -32.95 -2.08
C HIS A 29 0.14 -32.90 -0.55
N PHE A 30 -1.09 -32.83 -0.03
CA PHE A 30 -1.40 -32.61 1.39
C PHE A 30 -2.51 -33.56 1.85
N GLY A 31 -2.23 -34.86 1.96
CA GLY A 31 -3.17 -35.80 2.58
C GLY A 31 -3.63 -35.35 3.98
N ASN A 32 -4.83 -35.76 4.40
CA ASN A 32 -5.47 -35.68 5.74
C ASN A 32 -5.36 -34.41 6.63
N CYS A 33 -4.70 -33.32 6.22
CA CYS A 33 -4.65 -32.08 6.99
C CYS A 33 -5.63 -31.05 6.41
N ARG A 34 -6.89 -31.12 6.87
CA ARG A 34 -8.00 -30.30 6.36
C ARG A 34 -8.04 -28.91 7.01
N GLY A 35 -7.72 -27.87 6.23
CA GLY A 35 -7.98 -26.45 6.55
C GLY A 35 -9.30 -25.92 5.99
N TYR A 36 -10.12 -26.77 5.37
CA TYR A 36 -11.33 -26.41 4.63
C TYR A 36 -12.62 -26.32 5.49
N ASP A 37 -12.55 -26.62 6.79
CA ASP A 37 -13.70 -26.57 7.72
C ASP A 37 -13.96 -25.17 8.34
N GLN A 38 -13.26 -24.12 7.91
CA GLN A 38 -13.42 -22.77 8.47
C GLN A 38 -14.15 -21.75 7.58
N LEU A 39 -14.77 -22.19 6.47
CA LEU A 39 -15.63 -21.34 5.66
C LEU A 39 -17.09 -21.71 5.83
N ASN A 40 -17.88 -20.80 6.38
CA ASN A 40 -19.33 -20.93 6.53
C ASN A 40 -20.06 -20.87 5.17
N GLU A 41 -21.03 -21.77 4.96
CA GLU A 41 -21.84 -21.95 3.73
C GLU A 41 -22.47 -20.65 3.18
N SER A 42 -22.63 -19.63 4.03
CA SER A 42 -23.20 -18.32 3.69
C SER A 42 -22.41 -17.56 2.60
N GLY A 43 -21.09 -17.73 2.52
CA GLY A 43 -20.25 -17.04 1.52
C GLY A 43 -20.43 -17.58 0.10
N LYS A 44 -20.52 -18.92 -0.02
CA LYS A 44 -20.74 -19.62 -1.30
C LYS A 44 -22.17 -19.41 -1.84
N TYR A 45 -23.15 -19.24 -0.94
CA TYR A 45 -24.53 -18.92 -1.31
C TYR A 45 -24.73 -17.47 -1.79
N LYS A 46 -23.98 -16.50 -1.28
CA LYS A 46 -24.16 -15.07 -1.63
C LYS A 46 -23.88 -14.76 -3.10
N VAL A 47 -22.82 -15.34 -3.69
CA VAL A 47 -22.49 -15.10 -5.11
C VAL A 47 -23.53 -15.74 -6.04
N LYS A 48 -23.92 -17.01 -5.77
CA LYS A 48 -24.99 -17.68 -6.52
C LYS A 48 -26.34 -16.96 -6.38
N ALA A 49 -26.67 -16.45 -5.20
CA ALA A 49 -27.91 -15.71 -4.95
C ALA A 49 -27.93 -14.35 -5.65
N VAL A 50 -26.81 -13.62 -5.69
CA VAL A 50 -26.69 -12.35 -6.42
C VAL A 50 -26.87 -12.59 -7.93
N VAL A 51 -26.18 -13.60 -8.49
CA VAL A 51 -26.30 -13.96 -9.92
C VAL A 51 -27.72 -14.42 -10.26
N ALA A 52 -28.34 -15.27 -9.44
CA ALA A 52 -29.73 -15.71 -9.65
C ALA A 52 -30.75 -14.57 -9.52
N LYS A 53 -30.47 -13.57 -8.66
CA LYS A 53 -31.30 -12.37 -8.51
C LYS A 53 -31.22 -11.50 -9.75
N TYR A 54 -30.03 -11.27 -10.30
CA TYR A 54 -29.83 -10.53 -11.55
C TYR A 54 -30.47 -11.24 -12.75
N ILE A 55 -30.33 -12.56 -12.87
CA ILE A 55 -31.00 -13.34 -13.93
C ILE A 55 -32.54 -13.24 -13.83
N LYS A 56 -33.10 -13.32 -12.62
CA LYS A 56 -34.55 -13.12 -12.41
C LYS A 56 -35.02 -11.69 -12.72
N GLN A 57 -34.16 -10.70 -12.55
CA GLN A 57 -34.47 -9.28 -12.78
C GLN A 57 -34.39 -8.94 -14.27
N VAL A 58 -33.43 -9.51 -15.00
CA VAL A 58 -33.33 -9.44 -16.47
C VAL A 58 -34.50 -10.13 -17.17
N ASN A 59 -34.95 -11.28 -16.65
CA ASN A 59 -36.06 -12.03 -17.23
C ASN A 59 -37.46 -11.45 -16.95
N LYS A 60 -37.58 -10.43 -16.10
CA LYS A 60 -38.87 -9.80 -15.73
C LYS A 60 -39.20 -8.53 -16.51
N ASP A 61 -38.21 -7.84 -17.07
CA ASP A 61 -38.41 -6.54 -17.73
C ASP A 61 -37.91 -6.57 -19.19
N ASN A 62 -38.83 -6.42 -20.16
CA ASN A 62 -38.56 -6.38 -21.61
C ASN A 62 -37.95 -5.05 -22.11
N SER A 63 -37.28 -4.29 -21.25
CA SER A 63 -36.60 -3.05 -21.64
C SER A 63 -35.21 -3.38 -22.20
N ASN A 64 -35.02 -3.17 -23.51
CA ASN A 64 -33.77 -3.42 -24.23
C ASN A 64 -32.57 -2.60 -23.67
N ASP A 65 -32.84 -1.44 -23.08
CA ASP A 65 -31.82 -0.52 -22.58
C ASP A 65 -31.14 -1.04 -21.31
N ARG A 66 -31.93 -1.55 -20.35
CA ARG A 66 -31.38 -2.09 -19.09
C ARG A 66 -30.59 -3.38 -19.26
N LYS A 67 -30.94 -4.15 -20.30
CA LYS A 67 -30.19 -5.35 -20.69
C LYS A 67 -28.82 -4.99 -21.26
N LYS A 68 -28.76 -3.94 -22.08
CA LYS A 68 -27.50 -3.40 -22.62
C LYS A 68 -26.61 -2.80 -21.53
N GLU A 69 -27.20 -2.14 -20.53
CA GLU A 69 -26.46 -1.66 -19.33
C GLU A 69 -25.82 -2.82 -18.55
N ILE A 70 -26.54 -3.93 -18.37
CA ILE A 70 -26.02 -5.11 -17.66
C ILE A 70 -24.94 -5.81 -18.49
N GLU A 71 -25.11 -5.93 -19.80
CA GLU A 71 -24.09 -6.47 -20.71
C GLU A 71 -22.81 -5.64 -20.65
N ASN A 72 -22.89 -4.31 -20.75
CA ASN A 72 -21.74 -3.40 -20.60
C ASN A 72 -21.07 -3.53 -19.22
N THR A 73 -21.85 -3.61 -18.13
CA THR A 73 -21.31 -3.74 -16.77
C THR A 73 -20.51 -5.05 -16.62
N VAL A 74 -20.97 -6.14 -17.24
CA VAL A 74 -20.29 -7.44 -17.21
C VAL A 74 -19.04 -7.42 -18.08
N GLU A 75 -19.09 -6.78 -19.26
CA GLU A 75 -17.91 -6.61 -20.11
C GLU A 75 -16.82 -5.78 -19.41
N GLU A 76 -17.18 -4.66 -18.80
CA GLU A 76 -16.26 -3.83 -18.00
C GLU A 76 -15.64 -4.61 -16.83
N ALA A 77 -16.44 -5.43 -16.13
CA ALA A 77 -15.93 -6.28 -15.05
C ALA A 77 -14.93 -7.33 -15.56
N LEU A 78 -15.16 -7.89 -16.76
CA LEU A 78 -14.26 -8.84 -17.41
C LEU A 78 -12.98 -8.18 -17.92
N GLU A 79 -13.04 -6.93 -18.40
CA GLU A 79 -11.86 -6.16 -18.78
C GLU A 79 -10.99 -5.82 -17.57
N GLU A 80 -11.59 -5.34 -16.47
CA GLU A 80 -10.87 -5.08 -15.22
C GLU A 80 -10.25 -6.37 -14.64
N PHE A 81 -10.95 -7.49 -14.74
CA PHE A 81 -10.41 -8.81 -14.38
C PHE A 81 -9.15 -9.16 -15.18
N LYS A 82 -9.16 -8.88 -16.49
CA LYS A 82 -8.02 -9.15 -17.39
C LYS A 82 -6.83 -8.21 -17.14
N LYS A 83 -7.06 -6.95 -16.80
CA LYS A 83 -6.00 -5.96 -16.57
C LYS A 83 -5.15 -6.29 -15.34
N ASP A 84 -5.78 -6.75 -14.26
CA ASP A 84 -5.11 -6.83 -12.95
C ASP A 84 -4.85 -8.28 -12.45
N SER A 85 -5.18 -9.33 -13.21
CA SER A 85 -5.05 -10.75 -12.77
C SER A 85 -5.70 -11.00 -11.39
N ILE A 86 -6.87 -10.39 -11.14
CA ILE A 86 -7.53 -10.38 -9.82
C ILE A 86 -8.47 -11.59 -9.69
N GLU A 87 -8.46 -12.28 -8.54
CA GLU A 87 -9.35 -13.43 -8.27
C GLU A 87 -10.84 -13.07 -8.09
N LYS A 88 -11.17 -11.82 -7.71
CA LYS A 88 -12.54 -11.35 -7.42
C LYS A 88 -12.75 -9.88 -7.79
N VAL A 89 -13.72 -9.59 -8.67
CA VAL A 89 -14.17 -8.24 -9.05
C VAL A 89 -15.60 -8.03 -8.53
N SER A 90 -15.92 -6.81 -8.09
CA SER A 90 -17.27 -6.44 -7.68
C SER A 90 -18.13 -6.20 -8.93
N LEU A 91 -19.31 -6.83 -8.99
CA LEU A 91 -20.25 -6.66 -10.10
C LEU A 91 -21.05 -5.34 -10.04
N THR A 92 -21.03 -4.65 -8.90
CA THR A 92 -21.78 -3.39 -8.70
C THR A 92 -20.93 -2.16 -8.85
N ASP A 93 -19.63 -2.28 -8.57
CA ASP A 93 -18.62 -1.24 -8.78
C ASP A 93 -17.31 -1.91 -9.18
N ASN A 94 -17.13 -2.06 -10.49
CA ASN A 94 -16.03 -2.81 -11.10
C ASN A 94 -14.64 -2.24 -10.74
N GLU A 95 -14.60 -0.94 -10.39
CA GLU A 95 -13.38 -0.23 -10.05
C GLU A 95 -13.07 -0.26 -8.55
N SER A 96 -13.95 -0.75 -7.71
CA SER A 96 -13.66 -0.99 -6.29
C SER A 96 -12.72 -2.18 -6.11
N ARG A 97 -11.94 -2.22 -5.01
CA ARG A 97 -11.03 -3.33 -4.69
C ARG A 97 -11.29 -3.87 -3.30
N PHE A 98 -11.13 -5.18 -3.12
CA PHE A 98 -11.11 -5.78 -1.78
C PHE A 98 -9.85 -5.31 -1.04
N MET A 99 -10.06 -4.53 0.02
CA MET A 99 -9.00 -4.00 0.88
C MET A 99 -9.27 -4.41 2.32
N LYS A 100 -8.19 -4.72 3.07
CA LYS A 100 -8.28 -5.08 4.48
C LYS A 100 -8.42 -3.79 5.30
N ASN A 101 -9.54 -3.64 5.99
CA ASN A 101 -9.76 -2.52 6.89
C ASN A 101 -8.95 -2.71 8.20
N LYS A 102 -8.84 -1.67 9.04
CA LYS A 102 -8.13 -1.72 10.33
C LYS A 102 -8.66 -2.79 11.29
N LYS A 103 -9.92 -3.19 11.13
CA LYS A 103 -10.58 -4.27 11.90
C LYS A 103 -10.26 -5.68 11.38
N GLY A 104 -9.45 -5.79 10.33
CA GLY A 104 -9.05 -7.06 9.72
C GLY A 104 -10.05 -7.65 8.73
N VAL A 105 -11.18 -6.98 8.48
CA VAL A 105 -12.22 -7.38 7.54
C VAL A 105 -11.86 -6.90 6.13
N PHE A 106 -12.09 -7.75 5.13
CA PHE A 106 -11.96 -7.37 3.72
C PHE A 106 -13.27 -6.79 3.21
N GLU A 107 -13.23 -5.55 2.75
CA GLU A 107 -14.38 -4.80 2.24
C GLU A 107 -14.03 -4.23 0.86
N LEU A 108 -15.05 -4.00 0.04
CA LEU A 108 -14.89 -3.26 -1.20
C LEU A 108 -14.66 -1.79 -0.85
N ALA A 109 -13.50 -1.28 -1.21
CA ALA A 109 -13.09 0.06 -0.88
C ALA A 109 -12.21 0.66 -1.97
N TYR A 110 -12.06 1.97 -1.84
CA TYR A 110 -11.05 2.75 -2.53
C TYR A 110 -10.04 3.23 -1.50
N ASN A 111 -8.78 3.33 -1.92
CA ASN A 111 -7.72 3.84 -1.06
C ASN A 111 -7.64 5.37 -1.19
N SER A 112 -7.98 6.07 -0.11
CA SER A 112 -7.96 7.53 -0.04
C SER A 112 -6.62 8.07 0.44
N GLN A 113 -6.03 8.96 -0.34
CA GLN A 113 -4.72 9.56 -0.08
C GLN A 113 -4.91 11.06 0.19
N ILE A 114 -4.26 11.58 1.23
CA ILE A 114 -4.23 13.02 1.52
C ILE A 114 -2.82 13.46 1.89
N THR A 115 -2.48 14.68 1.51
CA THR A 115 -1.29 15.41 1.97
C THR A 115 -1.74 16.70 2.61
N VAL A 116 -1.20 16.99 3.79
CA VAL A 116 -1.61 18.14 4.61
C VAL A 116 -0.42 19.03 4.93
N ASP A 117 -0.64 20.33 4.97
CA ASP A 117 0.35 21.29 5.43
C ASP A 117 0.60 21.12 6.94
N HIS A 118 1.85 21.22 7.35
CA HIS A 118 2.23 21.04 8.76
C HIS A 118 1.72 22.17 9.68
N LYS A 119 1.55 23.39 9.17
CA LYS A 119 1.29 24.58 10.00
C LYS A 119 -0.18 24.67 10.41
N GLN A 120 -1.11 24.44 9.48
CA GLN A 120 -2.54 24.63 9.71
C GLN A 120 -3.36 23.34 9.51
N GLY A 121 -2.77 22.29 8.95
CA GLY A 121 -3.45 21.04 8.61
C GLY A 121 -4.45 21.20 7.47
N ILE A 122 -4.20 22.13 6.55
CA ILE A 122 -4.91 22.29 5.29
C ILE A 122 -4.50 21.16 4.36
N ILE A 123 -5.48 20.50 3.75
CA ILE A 123 -5.26 19.49 2.74
C ILE A 123 -4.77 20.20 1.47
N VAL A 124 -3.55 19.91 1.04
CA VAL A 124 -2.89 20.51 -0.12
C VAL A 124 -2.88 19.60 -1.35
N ALA A 125 -3.06 18.30 -1.14
CA ALA A 125 -3.31 17.33 -2.18
C ALA A 125 -4.19 16.21 -1.63
N ASN A 126 -5.03 15.63 -2.49
CA ASN A 126 -5.84 14.47 -2.15
C ASN A 126 -6.13 13.69 -3.44
N ASP A 127 -6.21 12.36 -3.33
CA ASP A 127 -6.60 11.50 -4.45
C ASP A 127 -7.22 10.19 -3.95
N ILE A 128 -7.77 9.43 -4.88
CA ILE A 128 -8.29 8.08 -4.70
C ILE A 128 -7.54 7.14 -5.64
N CYS A 129 -7.05 6.02 -5.11
CA CYS A 129 -6.43 4.96 -5.90
C CYS A 129 -7.05 3.59 -5.60
N GLN A 130 -6.80 2.65 -6.51
CA GLN A 130 -7.21 1.25 -6.40
C GLN A 130 -6.13 0.38 -5.75
N ASP A 131 -4.93 0.94 -5.52
CA ASP A 131 -3.82 0.20 -4.94
C ASP A 131 -4.10 -0.17 -3.48
N ARG A 132 -3.86 -1.45 -3.16
CA ARG A 132 -3.97 -1.97 -1.79
C ARG A 132 -2.84 -1.48 -0.88
N THR A 133 -1.75 -0.97 -1.45
CA THR A 133 -0.56 -0.55 -0.71
C THR A 133 -0.27 0.92 -0.97
N ASP A 134 -0.02 1.66 0.09
CA ASP A 134 0.30 3.09 0.01
C ASP A 134 1.69 3.37 -0.59
N THR A 135 2.52 2.34 -0.73
CA THR A 135 3.92 2.45 -1.18
C THR A 135 4.07 3.20 -2.49
N TYR A 136 3.13 3.08 -3.42
CA TYR A 136 3.21 3.73 -4.73
C TYR A 136 2.58 5.13 -4.77
N GLN A 137 1.98 5.58 -3.66
CA GLN A 137 1.16 6.78 -3.60
C GLN A 137 1.93 8.03 -3.14
N LEU A 138 3.16 7.88 -2.64
CA LEU A 138 3.97 9.02 -2.20
C LEU A 138 4.32 9.97 -3.36
N LYS A 139 4.88 9.44 -4.44
CA LYS A 139 5.30 10.23 -5.60
C LYS A 139 4.12 10.99 -6.25
N PRO A 140 2.99 10.33 -6.58
CA PRO A 140 1.80 11.03 -7.09
C PRO A 140 1.30 12.14 -6.16
N GLN A 141 1.32 11.91 -4.84
CA GLN A 141 0.92 12.94 -3.88
C GLN A 141 1.87 14.15 -3.87
N ILE A 142 3.18 13.94 -3.92
CA ILE A 142 4.15 15.05 -4.02
C ILE A 142 3.96 15.84 -5.32
N GLU A 143 3.73 15.16 -6.44
CA GLU A 143 3.48 15.82 -7.73
C GLU A 143 2.19 16.65 -7.70
N LEU A 144 1.12 16.13 -7.09
CA LEU A 144 -0.13 16.89 -6.88
C LEU A 144 0.08 18.11 -5.97
N VAL A 145 0.93 18.01 -4.94
CA VAL A 145 1.27 19.16 -4.10
C VAL A 145 1.97 20.23 -4.93
N GLU A 146 2.92 19.84 -5.78
CA GLU A 146 3.63 20.76 -6.65
C GLU A 146 2.73 21.41 -7.70
N GLU A 147 1.76 20.66 -8.23
CA GLU A 147 0.74 21.18 -9.13
C GLU A 147 -0.16 22.22 -8.43
N ASN A 148 -0.64 21.90 -7.22
CA ASN A 148 -1.58 22.75 -6.48
C ASN A 148 -0.93 23.97 -5.83
N CYS A 149 0.30 23.83 -5.31
CA CYS A 149 0.97 24.82 -4.46
C CYS A 149 2.25 25.41 -5.07
N GLY A 150 2.68 24.91 -6.23
CA GLY A 150 3.99 25.22 -6.83
C GLY A 150 5.12 24.34 -6.29
N LEU A 151 6.29 24.45 -6.91
CA LEU A 151 7.46 23.62 -6.60
C LEU A 151 7.86 23.71 -5.12
N LEU A 152 8.08 22.55 -4.52
CA LEU A 152 8.59 22.45 -3.15
C LEU A 152 10.05 22.91 -3.11
N LYS A 153 10.40 23.68 -2.07
CA LYS A 153 11.77 24.16 -1.87
C LYS A 153 12.68 23.01 -1.41
N GLU A 154 13.95 23.08 -1.76
CA GLU A 154 14.98 22.19 -1.24
C GLU A 154 14.96 22.21 0.31
N GLY A 155 15.08 21.04 0.93
CA GLY A 155 15.00 20.85 2.38
C GLY A 155 13.58 20.86 2.96
N THR A 156 12.53 20.88 2.13
CA THR A 156 11.15 20.74 2.63
C THR A 156 10.97 19.38 3.28
N LYS A 157 10.49 19.38 4.53
CA LYS A 157 10.29 18.17 5.33
C LYS A 157 9.05 17.41 4.86
N VAL A 158 9.22 16.14 4.51
CA VAL A 158 8.13 15.25 4.05
C VAL A 158 7.95 14.13 5.06
N CYS A 159 6.81 14.13 5.77
CA CYS A 159 6.48 13.10 6.75
C CYS A 159 5.43 12.13 6.18
N ALA A 160 5.73 10.83 6.15
CA ALA A 160 4.80 9.80 5.66
C ALA A 160 4.73 8.59 6.60
N ASP A 161 3.70 7.75 6.43
CA ASP A 161 3.55 6.53 7.21
C ASP A 161 4.48 5.40 6.78
N SER A 162 4.64 4.37 7.61
CA SER A 162 5.47 3.21 7.28
C SER A 162 5.00 2.49 6.02
N GLY A 163 3.72 2.62 5.65
CA GLY A 163 3.19 2.10 4.38
C GLY A 163 3.82 2.72 3.13
N TYR A 164 4.39 3.93 3.25
CA TYR A 164 5.11 4.62 2.18
C TYR A 164 6.61 4.31 2.18
N TYR A 165 7.11 3.50 3.11
CA TYR A 165 8.54 3.16 3.18
C TYR A 165 8.95 2.29 1.99
N SER A 166 9.73 2.87 1.07
CA SER A 166 10.39 2.12 0.01
C SER A 166 11.65 2.83 -0.46
N GLY A 167 12.61 2.06 -0.98
CA GLY A 167 13.85 2.62 -1.54
C GLY A 167 13.57 3.61 -2.66
N ASN A 168 12.61 3.30 -3.53
CA ASN A 168 12.21 4.17 -4.63
C ASN A 168 11.67 5.52 -4.14
N ASN A 169 10.83 5.53 -3.09
CA ASN A 169 10.30 6.77 -2.53
C ASN A 169 11.38 7.60 -1.85
N ILE A 170 12.29 6.95 -1.12
CA ILE A 170 13.39 7.63 -0.44
C ILE A 170 14.32 8.25 -1.48
N HIS A 171 14.69 7.48 -2.50
CA HIS A 171 15.50 7.97 -3.62
C HIS A 171 14.83 9.14 -4.33
N TYR A 172 13.54 9.02 -4.68
CA TYR A 172 12.77 10.11 -5.29
C TYR A 172 12.77 11.40 -4.46
N LEU A 173 12.59 11.30 -3.14
CA LEU A 173 12.62 12.46 -2.25
C LEU A 173 14.03 13.06 -2.17
N ASN A 174 15.07 12.24 -2.08
CA ASN A 174 16.45 12.70 -2.06
C ASN A 174 16.87 13.37 -3.38
N ASP A 175 16.46 12.83 -4.52
CA ASP A 175 16.71 13.40 -5.86
C ASP A 175 16.06 14.78 -6.01
N LYS A 176 14.85 14.95 -5.47
CA LYS A 176 14.18 16.25 -5.35
C LYS A 176 14.74 17.14 -4.26
N LYS A 177 15.77 16.68 -3.52
CA LYS A 177 16.38 17.35 -2.37
C LYS A 177 15.36 17.72 -1.29
N LEU A 178 14.33 16.89 -1.13
CA LEU A 178 13.37 16.97 -0.04
C LEU A 178 13.91 16.20 1.17
N ASP A 179 13.39 16.50 2.36
CA ASP A 179 13.89 15.97 3.62
C ASP A 179 12.93 14.89 4.17
N PRO A 180 13.16 13.57 3.90
CA PRO A 180 12.22 12.50 4.21
C PRO A 180 12.19 12.15 5.72
N TYR A 181 10.98 11.89 6.25
CA TYR A 181 10.72 11.33 7.57
C TYR A 181 9.68 10.21 7.44
N ILE A 182 10.16 8.99 7.17
CA ILE A 182 9.32 7.81 6.94
C ILE A 182 9.90 6.67 7.78
N PRO A 183 9.16 6.14 8.76
CA PRO A 183 9.67 5.03 9.57
C PRO A 183 9.69 3.76 8.74
N GLU A 184 10.68 2.91 9.00
CA GLU A 184 10.72 1.57 8.43
C GLU A 184 9.50 0.77 8.90
N GLN A 185 8.87 0.06 7.97
CA GLN A 185 7.85 -0.91 8.32
C GLN A 185 8.55 -2.05 9.05
N LYS A 186 8.41 -2.09 10.38
CA LYS A 186 8.82 -3.25 11.16
C LYS A 186 8.01 -4.42 10.63
N GLU A 187 8.62 -5.27 9.80
CA GLU A 187 8.08 -6.59 9.51
C GLU A 187 7.72 -7.16 10.88
N VAL A 188 6.45 -7.51 11.08
CA VAL A 188 5.97 -8.12 12.32
C VAL A 188 6.99 -9.19 12.62
N ALA A 189 7.79 -8.94 13.65
CA ALA A 189 8.86 -9.83 14.03
C ALA A 189 8.19 -11.20 14.07
N LYS A 190 8.63 -12.12 13.19
CA LYS A 190 8.42 -13.55 13.41
C LYS A 190 8.61 -13.69 14.90
N GLN A 191 7.53 -14.11 15.58
CA GLN A 191 7.44 -14.21 17.02
C GLN A 191 8.82 -14.55 17.54
N LYS A 192 9.32 -13.77 18.50
CA LYS A 192 10.57 -14.02 19.24
C LYS A 192 10.63 -15.50 19.61
N SER A 193 11.08 -16.33 18.69
CA SER A 193 11.66 -17.62 18.97
C SER A 193 12.87 -17.24 19.78
N GLU A 194 12.90 -17.75 21.00
CA GLU A 194 13.99 -17.59 21.96
C GLU A 194 15.32 -17.47 21.23
N LYS A 195 16.06 -16.39 21.54
CA LYS A 195 17.35 -16.06 20.94
C LYS A 195 18.26 -17.29 20.95
N VAL A 196 18.27 -18.05 19.88
CA VAL A 196 19.50 -18.66 19.41
C VAL A 196 20.27 -17.47 18.86
N GLU A 197 21.35 -17.07 19.54
CA GLU A 197 22.30 -16.10 19.00
C GLU A 197 22.83 -16.65 17.69
N ASP A 198 22.20 -16.23 16.60
CA ASP A 198 22.61 -16.57 15.27
C ASP A 198 23.85 -15.72 14.95
N ASN A 199 25.03 -16.22 15.33
CA ASN A 199 26.33 -15.58 15.10
C ASN A 199 26.73 -15.52 13.60
N ARG A 200 25.75 -15.52 12.69
CA ARG A 200 25.95 -15.39 11.26
C ARG A 200 26.16 -13.93 10.88
N PHE A 201 27.10 -13.70 9.98
CA PHE A 201 27.30 -12.34 9.45
C PHE A 201 26.10 -11.93 8.59
N ASP A 202 25.52 -10.79 8.90
CA ASP A 202 24.50 -10.12 8.10
C ASP A 202 25.16 -9.12 7.12
N THR A 203 24.38 -8.26 6.46
CA THR A 203 24.93 -7.23 5.56
C THR A 203 25.60 -6.09 6.32
N SER A 204 25.20 -5.81 7.57
CA SER A 204 25.78 -4.74 8.40
C SER A 204 27.24 -5.00 8.77
N ASN A 205 27.67 -6.27 8.76
CA ASN A 205 29.07 -6.65 8.97
C ASN A 205 29.99 -6.41 7.77
N PHE A 206 29.47 -5.95 6.62
CA PHE A 206 30.25 -5.69 5.42
C PHE A 206 30.30 -4.18 5.17
N GLU A 207 31.51 -3.64 5.10
CA GLU A 207 31.75 -2.24 4.77
C GLU A 207 31.70 -2.06 3.24
N TYR A 208 31.15 -0.95 2.77
CA TYR A 208 31.05 -0.66 1.34
C TYR A 208 32.10 0.39 0.95
N ASP A 209 32.96 0.03 -0.01
CA ASP A 209 33.97 0.90 -0.60
C ASP A 209 33.40 1.53 -1.88
N GLU A 210 33.07 2.83 -1.80
CA GLU A 210 32.44 3.59 -2.88
C GLU A 210 33.37 3.83 -4.07
N GLU A 211 34.69 3.90 -3.85
CA GLU A 211 35.65 4.19 -4.92
C GLU A 211 35.78 3.00 -5.87
N ASN A 212 35.70 1.78 -5.33
CA ASN A 212 35.93 0.55 -6.07
C ASN A 212 34.64 -0.22 -6.43
N ASP A 213 33.46 0.21 -5.93
CA ASP A 213 32.19 -0.55 -6.01
C ASP A 213 32.38 -2.00 -5.51
N GLU A 214 32.93 -2.11 -4.30
CA GLU A 214 33.25 -3.39 -3.67
C GLU A 214 32.80 -3.39 -2.19
N PHE A 215 32.47 -4.57 -1.67
CA PHE A 215 32.24 -4.75 -0.23
C PHE A 215 33.47 -5.38 0.43
N ILE A 216 33.81 -4.91 1.63
CA ILE A 216 34.88 -5.44 2.46
C ILE A 216 34.25 -6.26 3.59
N CYS A 217 34.64 -7.52 3.69
CA CYS A 217 34.17 -8.41 4.75
C CYS A 217 34.95 -8.17 6.07
N PRO A 218 34.50 -8.73 7.21
CA PRO A 218 35.20 -8.62 8.49
C PRO A 218 36.66 -9.13 8.50
N GLU A 219 37.06 -9.94 7.52
CA GLU A 219 38.43 -10.43 7.33
C GLU A 219 39.24 -9.56 6.35
N ASN A 220 38.75 -8.34 6.06
CA ASN A 220 39.33 -7.40 5.09
C ASN A 220 39.47 -7.97 3.66
N LYS A 221 38.64 -8.95 3.29
CA LYS A 221 38.59 -9.51 1.93
C LYS A 221 37.49 -8.85 1.11
N ARG A 222 37.73 -8.74 -0.19
CA ARG A 222 36.86 -7.99 -1.10
C ARG A 222 35.78 -8.86 -1.74
N LEU A 223 34.61 -8.26 -1.90
CA LEU A 223 33.46 -8.81 -2.60
C LEU A 223 33.20 -7.91 -3.80
N LYS A 224 33.40 -8.46 -5.00
CA LYS A 224 33.27 -7.73 -6.25
C LYS A 224 31.86 -7.79 -6.80
N PHE A 225 31.44 -6.73 -7.46
CA PHE A 225 30.19 -6.74 -8.23
C PHE A 225 30.18 -7.89 -9.24
N LEU A 226 29.05 -8.59 -9.34
CA LEU A 226 28.86 -9.70 -10.28
C LEU A 226 27.82 -9.37 -11.34
N TYR A 227 26.58 -9.04 -10.93
CA TYR A 227 25.51 -8.65 -11.85
C TYR A 227 24.33 -7.97 -11.11
N GLU A 228 23.46 -7.33 -11.90
CA GLU A 228 22.16 -6.80 -11.48
C GLU A 228 21.03 -7.78 -11.81
N GLY A 229 20.14 -8.00 -10.85
CA GLY A 229 18.98 -8.88 -11.03
C GLY A 229 17.68 -8.22 -10.57
N TYR A 230 16.56 -8.88 -10.89
CA TYR A 230 15.23 -8.45 -10.47
C TYR A 230 14.56 -9.55 -9.64
N GLU A 231 14.17 -9.20 -8.41
CA GLU A 231 13.45 -10.10 -7.51
C GLU A 231 11.95 -9.96 -7.77
N LYS A 232 11.33 -10.95 -8.44
CA LYS A 232 9.90 -10.91 -8.81
C LYS A 232 8.97 -10.81 -7.60
N GLU A 233 9.27 -11.54 -6.51
CA GLU A 233 8.44 -11.57 -5.31
C GLU A 233 8.34 -10.21 -4.62
N ARG A 234 9.47 -9.52 -4.48
CA ARG A 234 9.55 -8.19 -3.84
C ARG A 234 9.54 -7.03 -4.84
N LYS A 235 9.35 -7.34 -6.12
CA LYS A 235 9.32 -6.40 -7.26
C LYS A 235 10.43 -5.35 -7.23
N ARG A 236 11.65 -5.74 -6.87
CA ARG A 236 12.79 -4.83 -6.68
C ARG A 236 14.04 -5.31 -7.40
N LYS A 237 14.85 -4.36 -7.87
CA LYS A 237 16.19 -4.66 -8.37
C LYS A 237 17.16 -4.91 -7.22
N TYR A 238 18.22 -5.65 -7.51
CA TYR A 238 19.31 -5.89 -6.58
C TYR A 238 20.63 -6.00 -7.34
N ARG A 239 21.71 -5.64 -6.64
CA ARG A 239 23.10 -5.91 -7.05
C ARG A 239 23.61 -7.10 -6.26
N LEU A 240 24.29 -8.02 -6.94
CA LEU A 240 24.93 -9.16 -6.31
C LEU A 240 26.44 -8.96 -6.29
N TYR A 241 27.03 -9.04 -5.10
CA TYR A 241 28.47 -9.02 -4.90
C TYR A 241 28.97 -10.39 -4.47
N LYS A 242 30.11 -10.80 -4.98
CA LYS A 242 30.69 -12.13 -4.77
C LYS A 242 32.07 -12.02 -4.13
N GLY A 243 32.28 -12.76 -3.04
CA GLY A 243 33.58 -12.86 -2.39
C GLY A 243 34.62 -13.57 -3.26
N THR A 244 35.84 -13.04 -3.27
CA THR A 244 36.95 -13.59 -4.05
C THR A 244 37.71 -14.68 -3.29
N GLU A 245 37.88 -14.53 -1.98
CA GLU A 245 38.78 -15.36 -1.14
C GLU A 245 38.06 -16.17 -0.05
N CYS A 246 36.77 -16.50 -0.23
CA CYS A 246 35.98 -17.16 0.82
C CYS A 246 36.36 -18.62 1.12
N LYS A 247 37.09 -19.31 0.22
CA LYS A 247 37.39 -20.75 0.38
C LYS A 247 38.34 -21.06 1.54
N ARG A 248 39.21 -20.11 1.91
CA ARG A 248 40.20 -20.25 3.00
C ARG A 248 39.83 -19.44 4.25
N CYS A 249 38.66 -18.83 4.28
CA CYS A 249 38.18 -17.99 5.38
C CYS A 249 37.88 -18.84 6.63
N GLU A 250 38.40 -18.43 7.79
CA GLU A 250 38.14 -19.12 9.07
C GLU A 250 36.69 -18.95 9.55
N PHE A 251 36.10 -17.79 9.23
CA PHE A 251 34.72 -17.46 9.60
C PHE A 251 33.67 -18.02 8.62
N ARG A 252 34.06 -18.92 7.71
CA ARG A 252 33.18 -19.39 6.64
C ARG A 252 31.88 -20.02 7.13
N LYS A 253 31.93 -20.75 8.26
CA LYS A 253 30.75 -21.37 8.90
C LYS A 253 29.69 -20.34 9.31
N ASN A 254 30.14 -19.15 9.72
CA ASN A 254 29.28 -18.04 10.12
C ASN A 254 28.93 -17.14 8.92
N CYS A 255 29.72 -17.19 7.85
CA CYS A 255 29.58 -16.32 6.69
C CYS A 255 28.67 -16.90 5.59
N THR A 256 28.74 -18.17 5.22
CA THR A 256 27.91 -18.70 4.10
C THR A 256 27.49 -20.16 4.29
N LYS A 257 26.25 -20.47 3.90
CA LYS A 257 25.70 -21.84 3.84
C LYS A 257 25.53 -22.36 2.41
N ARG A 258 25.98 -21.60 1.39
CA ARG A 258 25.86 -22.03 -0.01
C ARG A 258 26.82 -23.19 -0.31
N LYS A 259 26.42 -24.03 -1.27
CA LYS A 259 27.21 -25.17 -1.77
C LYS A 259 28.53 -24.76 -2.41
N ASP A 260 28.59 -23.57 -3.01
CA ASP A 260 29.81 -23.03 -3.63
C ASP A 260 30.78 -22.42 -2.61
N GLU A 261 30.42 -22.41 -1.32
CA GLU A 261 31.28 -22.02 -0.21
C GLU A 261 31.75 -20.55 -0.28
N ILE A 262 31.10 -19.74 -1.12
CA ILE A 262 31.43 -18.33 -1.35
C ILE A 262 30.30 -17.48 -0.80
N ARG A 263 30.64 -16.35 -0.18
CA ARG A 263 29.66 -15.35 0.27
C ARG A 263 29.16 -14.59 -0.95
N HIS A 264 27.85 -14.68 -1.18
CA HIS A 264 27.13 -13.83 -2.11
C HIS A 264 26.33 -12.81 -1.31
N LEU A 265 26.62 -11.53 -1.51
CA LEU A 265 25.93 -10.44 -0.83
C LEU A 265 24.92 -9.83 -1.80
N LYS A 266 23.64 -10.02 -1.50
CA LYS A 266 22.53 -9.48 -2.30
C LYS A 266 22.11 -8.15 -1.70
N ILE A 267 22.44 -7.06 -2.39
CA ILE A 267 22.16 -5.70 -1.96
C ILE A 267 20.95 -5.19 -2.75
N ALA A 268 19.88 -4.85 -2.04
CA ALA A 268 18.71 -4.24 -2.67
C ALA A 268 19.07 -2.84 -3.21
N GLU A 269 18.45 -2.47 -4.33
CA GLU A 269 18.52 -1.11 -4.88
C GLU A 269 18.09 -0.08 -3.82
N PHE A 270 18.82 1.02 -3.71
CA PHE A 270 18.64 2.08 -2.70
C PHE A 270 18.81 1.63 -1.23
N SER A 271 19.69 0.66 -0.97
CA SER A 271 19.97 0.19 0.39
C SER A 271 20.72 1.23 1.24
N LYS A 272 21.60 2.03 0.63
CA LYS A 272 22.34 3.11 1.29
C LYS A 272 21.39 4.18 1.80
N GLU A 273 20.48 4.64 0.96
CA GLU A 273 19.49 5.67 1.27
C GLU A 273 18.49 5.18 2.33
N ARG A 274 18.11 3.89 2.28
CA ARG A 274 17.33 3.26 3.35
C ARG A 274 18.04 3.29 4.69
N LYS A 275 19.33 2.95 4.73
CA LYS A 275 20.15 2.98 5.94
C LYS A 275 20.29 4.40 6.48
N GLN A 276 20.63 5.36 5.61
CA GLN A 276 20.72 6.78 5.99
C GLN A 276 19.41 7.32 6.58
N LEU A 277 18.26 6.97 5.99
CA LEU A 277 16.97 7.36 6.55
C LEU A 277 16.70 6.67 7.88
N ALA A 278 17.04 5.38 8.03
CA ALA A 278 16.88 4.66 9.29
C ALA A 278 17.71 5.31 10.40
N ASP A 279 19.01 5.55 10.16
CA ASP A 279 19.92 6.23 11.09
C ASP A 279 19.39 7.63 11.45
N LYS A 280 18.88 8.38 10.46
CA LYS A 280 18.24 9.68 10.69
C LYS A 280 17.01 9.56 11.59
N MET A 281 16.13 8.58 11.36
CA MET A 281 14.90 8.39 12.14
C MET A 281 15.17 7.97 13.60
N GLU A 282 16.37 7.49 13.91
CA GLU A 282 16.80 7.22 15.29
C GLU A 282 17.16 8.48 16.08
N THR A 283 17.46 9.59 15.40
CA THR A 283 17.79 10.86 16.04
C THR A 283 16.57 11.45 16.79
N GLU A 284 16.83 12.13 17.91
CA GLU A 284 15.76 12.76 18.70
C GLU A 284 15.04 13.88 17.94
N GLU A 285 15.75 14.59 17.07
CA GLU A 285 15.17 15.60 16.20
C GLU A 285 14.16 15.00 15.22
N ALA A 286 14.52 13.90 14.55
CA ALA A 286 13.63 13.24 13.62
C ALA A 286 12.41 12.63 14.31
N LYS A 287 12.59 12.03 15.49
CA LYS A 287 11.48 11.55 16.33
C LYS A 287 10.53 12.68 16.71
N LYS A 288 11.06 13.86 17.08
CA LYS A 288 10.25 15.03 17.43
C LYS A 288 9.45 15.55 16.24
N ILE A 289 10.08 15.70 15.09
CA ILE A 289 9.43 16.13 13.84
C ILE A 289 8.34 15.14 13.45
N TYR A 290 8.68 13.86 13.40
CA TYR A 290 7.72 12.81 13.04
C TYR A 290 6.55 12.73 14.02
N GLY A 291 6.81 12.92 15.32
CA GLY A 291 5.79 12.94 16.37
C GLY A 291 4.70 13.99 16.19
N GLN A 292 4.98 15.07 15.45
CA GLN A 292 4.00 16.13 15.15
C GLN A 292 2.84 15.63 14.27
N ARG A 293 2.97 14.50 13.55
CA ARG A 293 1.88 13.93 12.73
C ARG A 293 0.58 13.73 13.51
N LYS A 294 0.67 13.38 14.80
CA LYS A 294 -0.49 13.20 15.70
C LYS A 294 -1.34 14.47 15.86
N GLN A 295 -0.75 15.63 15.61
CA GLN A 295 -1.39 16.93 15.75
C GLN A 295 -1.80 17.54 14.41
N VAL A 296 -1.32 16.99 13.29
CA VAL A 296 -1.52 17.56 11.96
C VAL A 296 -2.45 16.69 11.11
N VAL A 297 -1.98 15.51 10.69
CA VAL A 297 -2.71 14.68 9.72
C VAL A 297 -3.79 13.82 10.40
N GLU A 298 -3.50 13.28 11.57
CA GLU A 298 -4.46 12.43 12.29
C GLU A 298 -5.76 13.17 12.66
N PRO A 299 -5.73 14.44 13.12
CA PRO A 299 -6.95 15.20 13.35
C PRO A 299 -7.73 15.50 12.08
N VAL A 300 -7.07 15.68 10.93
CA VAL A 300 -7.74 15.87 9.64
C VAL A 300 -8.48 14.61 9.24
N ILE A 301 -7.79 13.46 9.33
CA ILE A 301 -8.39 12.14 9.07
C ILE A 301 -9.54 11.86 10.02
N GLY A 302 -9.34 12.11 11.31
CA GLY A 302 -10.39 11.97 12.33
C GLY A 302 -11.57 12.89 12.06
N ASN A 303 -11.34 14.13 11.59
CA ASN A 303 -12.43 15.07 11.34
C ASN A 303 -13.37 14.59 10.25
N TYR A 304 -12.89 14.26 9.05
CA TYR A 304 -13.82 13.84 8.00
C TYR A 304 -14.42 12.47 8.28
N LYS A 305 -13.69 11.56 8.93
CA LYS A 305 -14.22 10.22 9.25
C LYS A 305 -15.21 10.23 10.42
N GLU A 306 -14.83 10.81 11.56
CA GLU A 306 -15.60 10.77 12.81
C GLU A 306 -16.60 11.92 12.90
N ASN A 307 -16.18 13.17 12.68
CA ASN A 307 -17.03 14.34 12.91
C ASN A 307 -17.98 14.63 11.74
N LEU A 308 -17.51 14.46 10.49
CA LEU A 308 -18.36 14.60 9.30
C LEU A 308 -19.09 13.30 8.95
N GLY A 309 -18.74 12.19 9.61
CA GLY A 309 -19.37 10.89 9.36
C GLY A 309 -19.06 10.28 8.00
N PHE A 310 -18.03 10.75 7.29
CA PHE A 310 -17.66 10.23 5.97
C PHE A 310 -16.92 8.90 6.11
N ARG A 311 -17.69 7.79 6.04
CA ARG A 311 -17.19 6.41 6.19
C ARG A 311 -17.22 5.60 4.91
N GLU A 312 -18.12 5.96 4.01
CA GLU A 312 -18.46 5.22 2.82
C GLU A 312 -18.65 6.22 1.68
N PHE A 313 -18.30 5.80 0.47
CA PHE A 313 -18.58 6.57 -0.74
C PHE A 313 -20.02 6.31 -1.19
N LEU A 314 -20.73 7.36 -1.54
CA LEU A 314 -22.10 7.30 -2.06
C LEU A 314 -22.11 7.09 -3.57
N THR A 315 -21.00 7.40 -4.25
CA THR A 315 -20.84 7.25 -5.69
C THR A 315 -20.04 6.00 -6.06
N ARG A 316 -20.03 5.65 -7.35
CA ARG A 316 -19.34 4.48 -7.91
C ARG A 316 -18.44 4.89 -9.06
N GLY A 317 -17.38 4.11 -9.27
CA GLY A 317 -16.35 4.43 -10.25
C GLY A 317 -15.38 5.50 -9.74
N SER A 318 -14.10 5.32 -10.05
CA SER A 318 -12.98 6.14 -9.57
C SER A 318 -13.19 7.63 -9.80
N LYS A 319 -13.73 8.03 -10.95
CA LYS A 319 -13.98 9.44 -11.27
C LYS A 319 -15.00 10.07 -10.32
N SER A 320 -16.13 9.41 -10.09
CA SER A 320 -17.19 9.95 -9.23
C SER A 320 -16.74 9.94 -7.76
N VAL A 321 -16.10 8.84 -7.34
CA VAL A 321 -15.55 8.67 -5.98
C VAL A 321 -14.47 9.72 -5.69
N ARG A 322 -13.60 10.01 -6.67
CA ARG A 322 -12.61 11.09 -6.58
C ARG A 322 -13.28 12.45 -6.42
N ASN A 323 -14.32 12.75 -7.21
CA ASN A 323 -15.06 14.02 -7.08
C ASN A 323 -15.73 14.16 -5.70
N GLU A 324 -16.34 13.10 -5.21
CA GLU A 324 -16.93 13.05 -3.87
C GLU A 324 -15.87 13.32 -2.79
N PHE A 325 -14.70 12.67 -2.91
CA PHE A 325 -13.60 12.89 -1.97
C PHE A 325 -13.02 14.31 -2.04
N ASN A 326 -12.90 14.88 -3.23
CA ASN A 326 -12.49 16.27 -3.42
C ASN A 326 -13.43 17.25 -2.70
N LEU A 327 -14.75 17.02 -2.77
CA LEU A 327 -15.74 17.85 -2.10
C LEU A 327 -15.62 17.76 -0.58
N VAL A 328 -15.41 16.56 -0.03
CA VAL A 328 -15.19 16.34 1.40
C VAL A 328 -13.92 17.06 1.88
N CYS A 329 -12.82 16.93 1.13
CA CYS A 329 -11.56 17.62 1.44
C CYS A 329 -11.72 19.15 1.37
N THR A 330 -12.44 19.64 0.37
CA THR A 330 -12.76 21.07 0.20
C THR A 330 -13.56 21.59 1.39
N ALA A 331 -14.62 20.89 1.80
CA ALA A 331 -15.43 21.27 2.95
C ALA A 331 -14.60 21.29 4.24
N ALA A 332 -13.71 20.31 4.44
CA ALA A 332 -12.81 20.26 5.58
C ALA A 332 -11.83 21.45 5.60
N ASN A 333 -11.28 21.83 4.44
CA ASN A 333 -10.42 22.99 4.28
C ASN A 333 -11.17 24.30 4.54
N LEU A 334 -12.34 24.51 3.93
CA LEU A 334 -13.16 25.71 4.13
C LEU A 334 -13.49 25.93 5.62
N ARG A 335 -13.86 24.86 6.32
CA ARG A 335 -14.10 24.91 7.77
C ARG A 335 -12.85 25.34 8.54
N LYS A 336 -11.67 24.79 8.21
CA LYS A 336 -10.42 25.19 8.85
C LYS A 336 -10.09 26.65 8.57
N ILE A 337 -10.19 27.08 7.32
CA ILE A 337 -9.95 28.47 6.91
C ILE A 337 -10.86 29.42 7.70
N TRP A 338 -12.15 29.11 7.81
CA TRP A 338 -13.10 29.91 8.59
C TRP A 338 -12.70 29.99 10.08
N ILE A 339 -12.34 28.87 10.71
CA ILE A 339 -11.88 28.84 12.10
C ILE A 339 -10.62 29.70 12.30
N TYR A 340 -9.65 29.62 11.39
CA TYR A 340 -8.40 30.38 11.49
C TYR A 340 -8.58 31.86 11.17
N SER A 341 -9.46 32.19 10.22
CA SER A 341 -9.81 33.59 9.92
C SER A 341 -10.46 34.27 11.12
N ASN A 342 -11.36 33.57 11.82
CA ASN A 342 -12.06 34.12 12.99
C ASN A 342 -11.21 34.09 14.27
N LYS A 343 -10.19 33.22 14.37
CA LYS A 343 -9.24 33.26 15.50
C LYS A 343 -8.39 34.52 15.52
N ASN A 344 -8.17 35.17 14.38
CA ASN A 344 -7.55 36.51 14.33
C ASN A 344 -8.52 37.64 14.72
N GLU A 345 -9.83 37.38 14.81
CA GLU A 345 -10.82 38.31 15.37
C GLU A 345 -11.08 38.07 16.87
N ILE A 346 -10.76 36.89 17.41
CA ILE A 346 -10.95 36.57 18.84
C ILE A 346 -9.68 36.94 19.63
N ILE A 347 -9.36 38.23 19.64
CA ILE A 347 -8.70 38.86 20.80
C ILE A 347 -9.84 39.50 21.60
N GLY A 348 -10.39 38.73 22.55
CA GLY A 348 -11.37 39.22 23.51
C GLY A 348 -12.76 38.63 23.36
N ARG A 349 -13.06 37.62 24.17
CA ARG A 349 -14.33 37.58 24.89
C ARG A 349 -14.04 37.25 26.34
N GLU A 350 -14.04 38.28 27.18
CA GLU A 350 -14.26 38.12 28.61
C GLU A 350 -15.68 37.55 28.83
N ASN A 351 -15.77 36.63 29.79
CA ASN A 351 -16.99 36.14 30.43
C ASN A 351 -17.89 35.18 29.62
N GLY A 352 -17.57 33.88 29.79
CA GLY A 352 -18.51 32.88 30.28
C GLY A 352 -19.84 32.69 29.53
N ASN A 353 -19.89 31.65 28.69
CA ASN A 353 -20.79 30.49 28.80
C ASN A 353 -21.14 29.89 27.42
N LYS A 354 -20.94 28.56 27.34
CA LYS A 354 -21.46 27.57 26.38
C LYS A 354 -21.24 27.81 24.88
N TRP A 355 -20.47 26.90 24.29
CA TRP A 355 -20.48 26.65 22.85
C TRP A 355 -21.82 26.04 22.43
N ASN A 356 -22.70 26.85 21.84
CA ASN A 356 -23.80 26.34 21.02
C ASN A 356 -23.43 26.55 19.55
N PHE A 357 -23.25 25.44 18.83
CA PHE A 357 -23.14 25.43 17.37
C PHE A 357 -24.52 25.10 16.81
N SER A 358 -25.15 26.03 16.08
CA SER A 358 -26.23 25.71 15.14
C SER A 358 -25.66 25.71 13.73
N LEU A 359 -26.13 24.73 12.94
CA LEU A 359 -25.79 24.38 11.56
C LEU A 359 -25.52 25.56 10.62
#